data_AF-A0A176ZY06-F1
#
_entry.id   AF-A0A176ZY06-F1
#
_cell.length_a   1.000
_cell.length_b   1.000
_cell.length_c   1.000
_cell.angle_alpha   90.00
_cell.angle_beta   90.00
_cell.angle_gamma   90.00
#
_symmetry.space_group_name_H-M   'P 1'
#
loop_
_entity.id
_entity.type
_entity.pdbx_description
1 polymer ?
#
loop_
_entity_poly.entity_id
_entity_poly.type
_entity_poly.pdbx_seq_one_letter_code
_entity_poly.pdbx_strand_id
1 'polypeptide(L)'
;MPPPTESQILTSFLIPPSPLPVVLPPTAFAALFPPSTPQASIAHLYRLLSHHRALLTDAVKSDIEDEAKRGVAQRRAVVKTRREQERGEDDEEVRIERALSTTNPAPLAHPRHHTLRTILPTLDTATEDIETEVALLELEAETLLAGIRNTVGGLSDLRYGRFRNQEVGEGVRGGLEGGWRG
;
A
#
# COMPACT_ATOMS: atom_id res chain seq x y z
N MET A 1 -19.66 18.04 -18.31
CA MET A 1 -18.62 18.69 -19.13
C MET A 1 -17.28 18.30 -18.55
N PRO A 2 -16.30 17.83 -19.34
CA PRO A 2 -14.98 17.47 -18.82
C PRO A 2 -14.26 18.71 -18.26
N PRO A 3 -13.37 18.55 -17.25
CA PRO A 3 -12.58 19.66 -16.74
C PRO A 3 -11.64 20.21 -17.83
N PRO A 4 -11.37 21.53 -17.85
CA PRO A 4 -10.52 22.13 -18.87
C PRO A 4 -9.08 21.61 -18.76
N THR A 5 -8.43 21.42 -19.92
CA THR A 5 -7.02 21.04 -19.94
C THR A 5 -6.12 22.21 -19.55
N GLU A 6 -4.91 21.92 -19.10
CA GLU A 6 -3.94 22.94 -18.71
C GLU A 6 -3.62 23.92 -19.86
N SER A 7 -3.48 23.40 -21.09
CA SER A 7 -3.34 24.22 -22.28
C SER A 7 -4.52 25.16 -22.51
N GLN A 8 -5.75 24.71 -22.26
CA GLN A 8 -6.95 25.54 -22.38
C GLN A 8 -6.96 26.65 -21.33
N ILE A 9 -6.58 26.31 -20.09
CA ILE A 9 -6.46 27.29 -19.00
C ILE A 9 -5.44 28.36 -19.38
N LEU A 10 -4.20 27.96 -19.65
CA LEU A 10 -3.12 28.90 -19.95
C LEU A 10 -3.42 29.75 -21.19
N THR A 11 -3.96 29.14 -22.24
CA THR A 11 -4.40 29.86 -23.44
C THR A 11 -5.44 30.90 -23.08
N SER A 12 -6.49 30.53 -22.33
CA SER A 12 -7.57 31.45 -21.99
C SER A 12 -7.14 32.61 -21.11
N PHE A 13 -6.11 32.44 -20.28
CA PHE A 13 -5.61 33.49 -19.39
C PHE A 13 -4.57 34.40 -20.04
N LEU A 14 -3.72 33.86 -20.92
CA LEU A 14 -2.53 34.57 -21.41
C LEU A 14 -2.68 35.15 -22.82
N ILE A 15 -3.61 34.63 -23.64
CA ILE A 15 -3.71 34.99 -25.06
C ILE A 15 -4.85 35.98 -25.37
N PRO A 16 -6.04 35.95 -24.74
CA PRO A 16 -7.09 36.92 -25.04
C PRO A 16 -7.06 38.18 -24.17
N PRO A 17 -7.30 39.38 -24.73
CA PRO A 17 -7.15 39.80 -26.13
C PRO A 17 -5.71 40.26 -26.42
N SER A 18 -4.91 39.40 -27.05
CA SER A 18 -3.53 39.68 -27.44
C SER A 18 -3.36 40.58 -28.66
N PRO A 19 -4.27 40.68 -29.66
CA PRO A 19 -4.00 41.54 -30.81
C PRO A 19 -4.06 43.03 -30.43
N LEU A 20 -3.09 43.81 -30.90
CA LEU A 20 -3.07 45.25 -30.67
C LEU A 20 -4.36 45.95 -31.11
N PRO A 21 -4.98 45.64 -32.28
CA PRO A 21 -6.23 46.30 -32.69
C PRO A 21 -7.42 46.09 -31.76
N VAL A 22 -7.42 45.01 -30.99
CA VAL A 22 -8.49 44.71 -30.03
C VAL A 22 -8.31 45.52 -28.75
N VAL A 23 -7.08 45.72 -28.30
CA VAL A 23 -6.77 46.49 -27.08
C VAL A 23 -6.70 47.99 -27.35
N LEU A 24 -6.14 48.36 -28.50
CA LEU A 24 -5.92 49.73 -28.91
C LEU A 24 -6.12 49.87 -30.43
N PRO A 25 -7.33 50.24 -30.87
CA PRO A 25 -7.62 50.49 -32.28
C PRO A 25 -6.71 51.58 -32.88
N PRO A 26 -6.47 51.56 -34.19
CA PRO A 26 -5.58 52.54 -34.85
C PRO A 26 -5.99 53.99 -34.63
N THR A 27 -7.29 54.27 -34.57
CA THR A 27 -7.85 55.61 -34.33
C THR A 27 -7.53 56.11 -32.91
N ALA A 28 -7.72 55.25 -31.90
CA ALA A 28 -7.38 55.54 -30.52
C ALA A 28 -5.87 55.70 -30.32
N PHE A 29 -5.06 54.88 -31.02
CA PHE A 29 -3.61 55.02 -31.02
C PHE A 29 -3.16 56.35 -31.63
N ALA A 30 -3.74 56.76 -32.76
CA ALA A 30 -3.40 58.03 -33.40
C ALA A 30 -3.75 59.25 -32.53
N ALA A 31 -4.80 59.15 -31.71
CA ALA A 31 -5.19 60.21 -30.77
C ALA A 31 -4.19 60.43 -29.62
N LEU A 32 -3.24 59.51 -29.39
CA LEU A 32 -2.18 59.66 -28.38
C LEU A 32 -1.06 60.63 -28.81
N PHE A 33 -1.05 61.04 -30.08
CA PHE A 33 0.00 61.87 -30.65
C PHE A 33 -0.49 63.30 -30.89
N PRO A 34 0.38 64.32 -30.73
CA PRO A 34 0.06 65.69 -31.11
C PRO A 34 -0.33 65.80 -32.59
N PRO A 35 -1.22 66.73 -32.95
CA PRO A 35 -1.69 66.91 -34.33
C PRO A 35 -0.59 67.31 -35.31
N SER A 36 0.56 67.80 -34.82
CA SER A 36 1.75 68.11 -35.63
C SER A 36 2.49 66.86 -36.11
N THR A 37 2.15 65.68 -35.61
CA THR A 37 2.85 64.42 -35.94
C THR A 37 2.36 63.89 -37.29
N PRO A 38 3.27 63.53 -38.22
CA PRO A 38 2.86 63.04 -39.53
C PRO A 38 2.17 61.67 -39.41
N GLN A 39 0.96 61.54 -39.96
CA GLN A 39 0.16 60.31 -39.87
C GLN A 39 0.88 59.06 -40.38
N ALA A 40 1.75 59.21 -41.40
CA ALA A 40 2.55 58.11 -41.93
C ALA A 40 3.50 57.50 -40.87
N SER A 41 4.07 58.33 -39.98
CA SER A 41 4.95 57.85 -38.91
C SER A 41 4.17 57.08 -37.84
N ILE A 42 2.98 57.57 -37.48
CA ILE A 42 2.07 56.93 -36.53
C ILE A 42 1.63 55.57 -37.07
N ALA A 43 1.22 55.51 -38.35
CA ALA A 43 0.83 54.25 -39.00
C ALA A 43 2.00 53.25 -39.07
N HIS A 44 3.21 53.73 -39.39
CA HIS A 44 4.40 52.88 -39.39
C HIS A 44 4.67 52.27 -38.00
N LEU A 45 4.64 53.09 -36.95
CA LEU A 45 4.82 52.64 -35.57
C LEU A 45 3.74 51.65 -35.14
N TYR A 46 2.47 51.91 -35.49
CA TYR A 46 1.36 51.02 -35.18
C TYR A 46 1.54 49.62 -35.79
N ARG A 47 1.98 49.56 -37.06
CA ARG A 47 2.28 48.27 -37.72
C ARG A 47 3.44 47.55 -37.04
N LEU A 48 4.51 48.27 -36.69
CA LEU A 48 5.67 47.70 -36.02
C LEU A 48 5.30 47.12 -34.65
N LEU A 49 4.49 47.84 -33.88
CA LEU A 49 4.02 47.41 -32.56
C LEU A 49 3.03 46.23 -32.68
N SER A 50 2.17 46.24 -33.70
CA SER A 50 1.30 45.11 -34.02
C SER A 50 2.10 43.86 -34.37
N HIS A 51 3.14 44.00 -35.19
CA HIS A 51 4.04 42.90 -35.55
C HIS A 51 4.80 42.36 -34.32
N HIS A 52 5.38 43.24 -33.50
CA HIS A 52 6.10 42.82 -32.29
C HIS A 52 5.17 42.07 -31.32
N ARG A 53 3.93 42.54 -31.17
CA ARG A 53 2.93 41.89 -30.33
C ARG A 53 2.49 40.54 -30.89
N ALA A 54 2.41 40.38 -32.21
CA ALA A 54 2.16 39.08 -32.82
C ALA A 54 3.29 38.08 -32.51
N LEU A 55 4.56 38.49 -32.67
CA LEU A 55 5.72 37.66 -32.32
C LEU A 55 5.70 37.23 -30.85
N LEU A 56 5.42 38.15 -29.93
CA LEU A 56 5.31 37.82 -28.51
C LEU A 56 4.16 36.83 -28.24
N THR A 57 3.03 37.02 -28.90
CA THR A 57 1.86 36.13 -28.76
C THR A 57 2.20 34.72 -29.25
N ASP A 58 2.94 34.61 -30.34
CA ASP A 58 3.36 33.32 -30.88
C ASP A 58 4.43 32.64 -30.01
N ALA A 59 5.35 33.41 -29.42
CA ALA A 59 6.27 32.91 -28.40
C ALA A 59 5.52 32.37 -27.17
N VAL A 60 4.55 33.13 -26.65
CA VAL A 60 3.71 32.69 -25.52
C VAL A 60 2.93 31.42 -25.84
N LYS A 61 2.41 31.27 -27.08
CA LYS A 61 1.77 30.01 -27.51
C LYS A 61 2.74 28.83 -27.46
N SER A 62 3.96 29.00 -27.97
CA SER A 62 5.00 27.97 -27.90
C SER A 62 5.32 27.60 -26.46
N ASP A 63 5.47 28.59 -25.58
CA ASP A 63 5.75 28.38 -24.16
C ASP A 63 4.62 27.63 -23.46
N ILE A 64 3.36 27.90 -23.81
CA ILE A 64 2.19 27.17 -23.28
C ILE A 64 2.23 25.69 -23.67
N GLU A 65 2.62 25.37 -24.90
CA GLU A 65 2.73 23.98 -25.34
C GLU A 65 3.83 23.23 -24.58
N ASP A 66 4.97 23.88 -24.36
CA ASP A 66 6.07 23.29 -23.60
C ASP A 66 5.76 23.19 -22.11
N GLU A 67 5.07 24.17 -21.54
CA GLU A 67 4.59 24.11 -20.16
C GLU A 67 3.58 22.97 -19.97
N ALA A 68 2.64 22.79 -20.90
CA ALA A 68 1.70 21.67 -20.84
C ALA A 68 2.40 20.30 -20.87
N LYS A 69 3.49 20.15 -21.64
CA LYS A 69 4.31 18.93 -21.63
C LYS A 69 5.04 18.75 -20.29
N ARG A 70 5.61 19.84 -19.74
CA ARG A 70 6.26 19.83 -18.42
C ARG A 70 5.27 19.47 -17.31
N GLY A 71 4.05 20.01 -17.33
CA GLY A 71 2.98 19.70 -16.38
C GLY A 71 2.62 18.21 -16.37
N VAL A 72 2.57 17.55 -17.53
CA VAL A 72 2.36 16.10 -17.61
C VAL A 72 3.50 15.32 -16.94
N ALA A 73 4.76 15.70 -17.20
CA ALA A 73 5.92 15.06 -16.60
C ALA A 73 5.95 15.25 -15.07
N GLN A 74 5.64 16.45 -14.59
CA GLN A 74 5.54 16.77 -13.17
C GLN A 74 4.43 15.96 -12.48
N ARG A 75 3.24 15.87 -13.08
CA ARG A 75 2.15 15.03 -12.53
C ARG A 75 2.57 13.57 -12.41
N ARG A 76 3.27 13.03 -13.41
CA ARG A 76 3.82 11.66 -13.36
C ARG A 76 4.85 11.50 -12.25
N ALA A 77 5.75 12.47 -12.08
CA ALA A 77 6.74 12.47 -11.01
C ALA A 77 6.06 12.47 -9.63
N VAL A 78 5.08 13.35 -9.41
CA VAL A 78 4.30 13.42 -8.15
C VAL A 78 3.60 12.10 -7.84
N VAL A 79 2.94 11.49 -8.83
CA VAL A 79 2.30 10.18 -8.65
C VAL A 79 3.33 9.09 -8.33
N LYS A 80 4.51 9.12 -8.96
CA LYS A 80 5.58 8.17 -8.69
C LYS A 80 6.12 8.33 -7.26
N THR A 81 6.44 9.56 -6.85
CA THR A 81 6.91 9.87 -5.49
C THR A 81 5.89 9.47 -4.44
N ARG A 82 4.60 9.75 -4.68
CA ARG A 82 3.53 9.34 -3.77
C ARG A 82 3.46 7.82 -3.60
N ARG A 83 3.57 7.07 -4.70
CA ARG A 83 3.60 5.59 -4.66
C ARG A 83 4.85 5.03 -3.99
N GLU A 84 6.00 5.69 -4.16
CA GLU A 84 7.25 5.31 -3.50
C GLU A 84 7.18 5.59 -1.99
N GLN A 85 6.52 6.67 -1.57
CA GLN A 85 6.24 6.96 -0.17
C GLN A 85 5.29 5.93 0.44
N GLU A 86 4.16 5.65 -0.21
CA GLU A 86 3.19 4.62 0.24
C GLU A 86 3.89 3.26 0.40
N ARG A 87 4.75 2.86 -0.55
CA ARG A 87 5.54 1.62 -0.42
C ARG A 87 6.58 1.66 0.69
N GLY A 88 7.21 2.80 0.92
CA GLY A 88 8.19 2.98 2.00
C GLY A 88 7.53 2.93 3.37
N GLU A 89 6.35 3.51 3.51
CA GLU A 89 5.48 3.42 4.69
C GLU A 89 5.02 1.97 4.93
N ASP A 90 4.57 1.27 3.89
CA ASP A 90 4.22 -0.16 3.97
C ASP A 90 5.43 -1.00 4.43
N ASP A 91 6.62 -0.77 3.88
CA ASP A 91 7.85 -1.47 4.25
C ASP A 91 8.30 -1.15 5.70
N GLU A 92 8.06 0.06 6.18
CA GLU A 92 8.34 0.48 7.56
C GLU A 92 7.33 -0.12 8.55
N GLU A 93 6.04 -0.10 8.21
CA GLU A 93 4.97 -0.73 8.99
C GLU A 93 5.20 -2.24 9.13
N VAL A 94 5.54 -2.94 8.04
CA VAL A 94 5.87 -4.37 8.05
C VAL A 94 7.12 -4.65 8.92
N ARG A 95 8.12 -3.76 8.91
CA ARG A 95 9.29 -3.89 9.79
C ARG A 95 8.92 -3.73 11.27
N ILE A 96 8.05 -2.76 11.58
CA ILE A 96 7.57 -2.51 12.95
C ILE A 96 6.72 -3.69 13.43
N GLU A 97 5.78 -4.18 12.61
CA GLU A 97 4.95 -5.34 12.91
C GLU A 97 5.81 -6.59 13.18
N ARG A 98 6.85 -6.80 12.38
CA ARG A 98 7.80 -7.91 12.57
C ARG A 98 8.64 -7.77 13.84
N ALA A 99 9.03 -6.54 14.21
CA ALA A 99 9.76 -6.27 15.45
C ALA A 99 8.88 -6.45 16.69
N LEU A 100 7.58 -6.16 16.59
CA LEU A 100 6.60 -6.34 17.67
C LEU A 100 6.12 -7.79 17.79
N SER A 101 6.16 -8.58 16.71
CA SER A 101 5.70 -9.98 16.65
C SER A 101 6.68 -11.00 17.25
N THR A 102 7.74 -10.58 17.95
CA THR A 102 8.74 -11.48 18.57
C THR A 102 8.19 -12.42 19.67
N THR A 103 6.89 -12.40 19.93
CA THR A 103 6.22 -13.24 20.94
C THR A 103 5.30 -14.32 20.35
N ASN A 104 5.17 -14.45 19.02
CA ASN A 104 4.33 -15.50 18.40
C ASN A 104 5.03 -16.20 17.21
N PRO A 105 4.85 -17.53 17.02
CA PRO A 105 5.53 -18.25 15.95
C PRO A 105 4.91 -17.93 14.58
N ALA A 106 5.79 -17.61 13.62
CA ALA A 106 5.61 -17.46 12.17
C ALA A 106 4.54 -16.47 11.66
N PRO A 107 4.92 -15.36 10.99
CA PRO A 107 3.97 -14.52 10.28
C PRO A 107 3.54 -15.22 8.97
N LEU A 108 2.22 -15.29 8.73
CA LEU A 108 1.64 -15.70 7.46
C LEU A 108 2.25 -14.86 6.33
N ALA A 109 2.86 -15.52 5.36
CA ALA A 109 3.50 -14.86 4.23
C ALA A 109 2.45 -14.14 3.37
N HIS A 110 2.44 -12.80 3.47
CA HIS A 110 1.69 -11.82 2.69
C HIS A 110 0.22 -11.60 3.11
N PRO A 111 -0.20 -10.34 3.38
CA PRO A 111 -1.62 -10.01 3.45
C PRO A 111 -2.22 -10.21 2.07
N ARG A 112 -3.10 -11.21 1.93
CA ARG A 112 -3.84 -11.44 0.68
C ARG A 112 -4.74 -10.23 0.46
N HIS A 113 -4.55 -9.49 -0.64
CA HIS A 113 -5.48 -8.41 -1.01
C HIS A 113 -6.88 -9.01 -1.24
N HIS A 114 -7.77 -8.82 -0.27
CA HIS A 114 -9.15 -9.30 -0.36
C HIS A 114 -10.04 -8.23 -1.02
N THR A 115 -10.82 -8.64 -2.00
CA THR A 115 -12.02 -7.90 -2.44
C THR A 115 -13.25 -8.42 -1.69
N LEU A 116 -14.36 -7.66 -1.67
CA LEU A 116 -15.61 -8.08 -1.01
C LEU A 116 -16.08 -9.49 -1.43
N ARG A 117 -15.77 -9.90 -2.67
CA ARG A 117 -16.11 -11.23 -3.20
C ARG A 117 -15.20 -12.35 -2.66
N THR A 118 -13.98 -12.04 -2.26
CA THR A 118 -12.99 -13.02 -1.78
C THR A 118 -12.87 -13.06 -0.27
N ILE A 119 -13.34 -12.03 0.45
CA ILE A 119 -13.18 -11.96 1.91
C ILE A 119 -14.11 -12.93 2.64
N LEU A 120 -15.38 -13.03 2.23
CA LEU A 120 -16.35 -13.90 2.90
C LEU A 120 -15.96 -15.39 2.82
N PRO A 121 -15.61 -15.95 1.63
CA PRO A 121 -15.17 -17.34 1.57
C PRO A 121 -13.88 -17.59 2.36
N THR A 122 -12.97 -16.61 2.43
CA THR A 122 -11.73 -16.76 3.20
C THR A 122 -12.01 -16.80 4.70
N LEU A 123 -12.95 -15.98 5.18
CA LEU A 123 -13.37 -15.98 6.58
C LEU A 123 -14.10 -17.26 6.95
N ASP A 124 -14.96 -17.79 6.08
CA ASP A 124 -15.63 -19.08 6.30
C ASP A 124 -14.60 -20.20 6.45
N THR A 125 -13.63 -20.30 5.53
CA THR A 125 -12.54 -21.29 5.62
C THR A 125 -11.69 -21.09 6.87
N ALA A 126 -11.34 -19.85 7.22
CA ALA A 126 -10.55 -19.58 8.43
C ALA A 126 -11.31 -19.94 9.71
N THR A 127 -12.64 -19.81 9.70
CA THR A 127 -13.49 -20.21 10.83
C THR A 127 -13.52 -21.74 10.96
N GLU A 128 -13.69 -22.45 9.84
CA GLU A 128 -13.60 -23.93 9.82
C GLU A 128 -12.22 -24.41 10.30
N ASP A 129 -11.13 -23.80 9.84
CA ASP A 129 -9.77 -24.16 10.25
C ASP A 129 -9.59 -24.01 11.77
N ILE A 130 -10.04 -22.89 12.36
CA ILE A 130 -9.96 -22.66 13.80
C ILE A 130 -10.83 -23.66 14.58
N GLU A 131 -12.04 -23.95 14.12
CA GLU A 131 -12.91 -24.94 14.76
C GLU A 131 -12.27 -26.34 14.76
N THR A 132 -11.59 -26.72 13.68
CA THR A 132 -10.86 -28.00 13.63
C THR A 132 -9.65 -28.02 14.57
N GLU A 133 -8.91 -26.91 14.67
CA GLU A 133 -7.77 -26.80 15.58
C GLU A 133 -8.22 -26.89 17.04
N VAL A 134 -9.32 -26.22 17.40
CA VAL A 134 -9.93 -26.31 18.74
C VAL A 134 -10.30 -27.76 19.07
N ALA A 135 -10.97 -28.47 18.15
CA ALA A 135 -11.34 -29.86 18.37
C ALA A 135 -10.12 -30.79 18.55
N LEU A 136 -9.03 -30.55 17.81
CA LEU A 136 -7.78 -31.29 17.97
C LEU A 136 -7.12 -31.02 19.32
N LEU A 137 -7.08 -29.76 19.77
CA LEU A 137 -6.52 -29.37 21.06
C LEU A 137 -7.35 -29.93 22.23
N GLU A 138 -8.67 -29.95 22.11
CA GLU A 138 -9.55 -30.57 23.10
C GLU A 138 -9.27 -32.08 23.23
N LEU A 139 -9.14 -32.78 22.10
CA LEU A 139 -8.76 -34.19 22.10
C LEU A 139 -7.39 -34.41 22.73
N GLU A 140 -6.39 -33.61 22.38
CA GLU A 140 -5.05 -33.70 22.96
C GLU A 140 -5.10 -33.47 24.48
N ALA A 141 -5.84 -32.46 24.94
CA ALA A 141 -6.03 -32.19 26.37
C ALA A 141 -6.69 -33.37 27.11
N GLU A 142 -7.72 -33.99 26.52
CA GLU A 142 -8.36 -35.18 27.09
C GLU A 142 -7.39 -36.36 27.19
N THR A 143 -6.60 -36.62 26.14
CA THR A 143 -5.62 -37.71 26.15
C THR A 143 -4.54 -37.49 27.20
N LEU A 144 -4.06 -36.25 27.35
CA LEU A 144 -3.05 -35.88 28.32
C LEU A 144 -3.60 -35.99 29.76
N LEU A 145 -4.84 -35.53 29.99
CA LEU A 145 -5.53 -35.72 31.27
C LEU A 145 -5.73 -37.19 31.62
N ALA A 146 -6.10 -38.04 30.65
CA ALA A 146 -6.20 -39.47 30.85
C ALA A 146 -4.84 -40.08 31.23
N GLY A 147 -3.76 -39.65 30.57
CA GLY A 147 -2.39 -40.02 30.91
C GLY A 147 -2.00 -39.63 32.34
N ILE A 148 -2.32 -38.39 32.75
CA ILE A 148 -2.09 -37.92 34.13
C ILE A 148 -2.89 -38.77 35.13
N ARG A 149 -4.17 -39.05 34.86
CA ARG A 149 -5.00 -39.89 35.73
C ARG A 149 -4.45 -41.30 35.88
N ASN A 150 -4.00 -41.91 34.78
CA ASN A 150 -3.39 -43.23 34.79
C ASN A 150 -2.07 -43.24 35.59
N THR A 151 -1.22 -42.24 35.42
CA THR A 151 0.04 -42.14 36.17
C THR A 151 -0.20 -41.90 37.67
N VAL A 152 -1.12 -41.00 38.02
CA VAL A 152 -1.51 -40.75 39.43
C VAL A 152 -2.18 -41.98 40.04
N GLY A 153 -3.01 -42.70 39.28
CA GLY A 153 -3.60 -43.98 39.69
C GLY A 153 -2.53 -45.03 39.97
N GLY A 154 -1.58 -45.22 39.05
CA GLY A 154 -0.45 -46.14 39.24
C GLY A 154 0.44 -45.78 40.43
N LEU A 155 0.73 -44.50 40.63
CA LEU A 155 1.47 -44.01 41.81
C LEU A 155 0.68 -44.19 43.11
N SER A 156 -0.65 -44.07 43.06
CA SER A 156 -1.53 -44.35 44.20
C SER A 156 -1.55 -45.84 44.53
N ASP A 157 -1.62 -46.72 43.53
CA ASP A 157 -1.55 -48.18 43.73
C ASP A 157 -0.20 -48.64 44.28
N LEU A 158 0.90 -47.97 43.92
CA LEU A 158 2.22 -48.16 44.54
C LEU A 158 2.22 -47.76 46.01
N ARG A 159 1.60 -46.63 46.35
CA ARG A 159 1.52 -46.11 47.73
C ARG A 159 0.63 -46.96 48.64
N TYR A 160 -0.45 -47.54 48.11
CA TYR A 160 -1.40 -48.37 48.87
C TYR A 160 -1.16 -49.88 48.69
N GLY A 161 -0.03 -50.28 48.07
CA GLY A 161 0.47 -51.66 48.07
C GLY A 161 -0.33 -52.64 47.21
N ARG A 162 -1.04 -52.17 46.16
CA ARG A 162 -1.87 -53.02 45.29
C ARG A 162 -1.18 -53.57 44.04
N PHE A 163 0.10 -53.26 43.81
CA PHE A 163 0.92 -53.98 42.81
C PHE A 163 1.22 -55.40 43.31
N ARG A 164 0.22 -56.30 43.25
CA ARG A 164 0.42 -57.73 43.45
C ARG A 164 1.10 -58.27 42.19
N ASN A 165 2.41 -58.44 42.28
CA ASN A 165 3.22 -59.31 41.43
C ASN A 165 2.42 -60.53 40.96
N GLN A 166 2.02 -60.55 39.69
CA GLN A 166 1.74 -61.80 39.00
C GLN A 166 2.90 -62.20 38.09
N GLU A 167 3.68 -61.23 37.57
CA GLU A 167 4.80 -61.51 36.66
C GLU A 167 6.17 -61.70 37.36
N VAL A 168 6.44 -61.07 38.51
CA VAL A 168 7.72 -61.28 39.22
C VAL A 168 7.73 -62.56 40.05
N GLY A 169 6.56 -63.15 40.33
CA GLY A 169 6.45 -64.41 41.07
C GLY A 169 7.03 -65.61 40.32
N GLU A 170 7.00 -65.59 38.98
CA GLU A 170 7.46 -66.70 38.15
C GLU A 170 9.00 -66.64 37.94
N GLY A 171 9.56 -65.44 37.78
CA GLY A 171 11.01 -65.24 37.64
C GLY A 171 11.82 -65.55 38.91
N VAL A 172 11.25 -65.32 40.10
CA VAL A 172 11.96 -65.58 41.37
C VAL A 172 11.94 -67.06 41.77
N ARG A 173 10.92 -67.83 41.37
CA ARG A 173 10.89 -69.29 41.62
C ARG A 173 11.90 -70.04 40.74
N GLY A 174 12.11 -69.62 39.49
CA GLY A 174 13.15 -70.19 38.62
C GLY A 174 14.58 -69.90 39.07
N GLY A 175 14.83 -68.75 39.71
CA GLY A 175 16.15 -68.37 40.22
C GLY A 175 16.60 -69.11 41.49
N LEU A 176 15.66 -69.68 42.27
CA LEU A 176 15.97 -70.38 43.53
C LEU A 176 16.21 -71.88 43.38
N GLU A 177 15.80 -72.51 42.26
CA GLU A 177 16.03 -73.94 42.00
C GLU A 177 17.36 -74.24 41.27
N GLY A 178 18.03 -73.23 40.70
CA GLY A 178 19.31 -73.39 39.98
C GLY A 178 20.59 -73.21 40.81
N GLY A 179 20.47 -72.88 42.11
CA GLY A 179 21.57 -72.31 42.91
C GLY A 179 22.30 -73.22 43.90
N TRP A 180 22.06 -74.55 43.92
CA TRP A 180 22.76 -75.47 44.83
C TRP A 180 22.99 -76.85 44.20
N ARG A 181 24.05 -76.97 43.39
CA ARG A 181 24.89 -78.18 43.27
C ARG A 181 26.21 -77.83 42.60
N GLY A 182 27.11 -77.24 43.41
CA GLY A 182 28.55 -77.33 43.28
C GLY A 182 29.08 -77.98 44.56
#